data_AF-A0A2D2DDR8-F1
#
_entry.id   AF-A0A2D2DDR8-F1
#
_cell.length_a   1.000
_cell.length_b   1.000
_cell.length_c   1.000
_cell.angle_alpha   90.00
_cell.angle_beta   90.00
_cell.angle_gamma   90.00
#
_symmetry.space_group_name_H-M   'P 1'
#
loop_
_entity.id
_entity.type
_entity.pdbx_description
1 polymer ?
#
loop_
_entity_poly.entity_id
_entity_poly.type
_entity_poly.pdbx_seq_one_letter_code
_entity_poly.pdbx_strand_id
1 'polypeptide(L)'
;MIKFTADQEKKAMRRDCRAWTKLMAEAWYTSDHPHATDYSAAAVVSDLREVYFLCQAHKVSDVGSISILGFDVLRANLLMCSRKDIIGMMKYFLMHANAANVDYAQNWIEIYLEEVA
;
A
#
# COMPACT_ATOMS: atom_id res chain seq x y z
N MET A 1 31.44 -3.98 -7.86
CA MET A 1 30.08 -4.04 -7.29
C MET A 1 30.21 -4.12 -5.78
N ILE A 2 29.89 -3.05 -5.04
CA ILE A 2 29.95 -3.06 -3.57
C ILE A 2 28.69 -3.76 -3.06
N LYS A 3 28.83 -4.84 -2.27
CA LYS A 3 27.70 -5.45 -1.56
C LYS A 3 27.48 -4.70 -0.24
N PHE A 4 26.23 -4.36 0.03
CA PHE A 4 25.85 -3.74 1.30
C PHE A 4 25.90 -4.76 2.44
N THR A 5 26.14 -4.29 3.66
CA THR A 5 25.90 -5.07 4.87
C THR A 5 24.41 -5.07 5.21
N ALA A 6 23.93 -6.06 5.97
CA ALA A 6 22.52 -6.15 6.38
C ALA A 6 22.00 -4.88 7.08
N ASP A 7 22.85 -4.19 7.83
CA ASP A 7 22.49 -2.92 8.48
C ASP A 7 22.34 -1.77 7.48
N GLN A 8 23.18 -1.74 6.44
CA GLN A 8 23.07 -0.76 5.37
C GLN A 8 21.82 -1.00 4.53
N GLU A 9 21.46 -2.26 4.25
CA GLU A 9 20.23 -2.63 3.56
C GLU A 9 18.99 -2.19 4.36
N LYS A 10 18.95 -2.48 5.67
CA LYS A 10 17.87 -2.00 6.55
C LYS A 10 17.77 -0.47 6.58
N LYS A 11 18.91 0.23 6.58
CA LYS A 11 18.93 1.69 6.57
C LYS A 11 18.42 2.26 5.25
N ALA A 12 18.82 1.67 4.12
CA ALA A 12 18.31 2.03 2.80
C ALA A 12 16.80 1.82 2.71
N MET A 13 16.32 0.62 3.06
CA MET A 13 14.89 0.30 3.06
C MET A 13 14.05 1.27 3.90
N ARG A 14 14.52 1.65 5.10
CA ARG A 14 13.82 2.65 5.94
C ARG A 14 13.80 4.04 5.32
N ARG A 15 14.86 4.45 4.62
CA ARG A 15 14.90 5.74 3.92
C ARG A 15 13.91 5.73 2.75
N ASP A 16 13.91 4.65 1.98
CA ASP A 16 13.06 4.51 0.81
C ASP A 16 11.59 4.46 1.21
N CYS A 17 11.27 3.71 2.28
CA CYS A 17 9.95 3.70 2.91
C CYS A 17 9.47 5.11 3.29
N ARG A 18 10.31 5.93 3.95
CA ARG A 18 9.96 7.30 4.32
C ARG A 18 9.70 8.19 3.11
N ALA A 19 10.56 8.10 2.09
CA ALA A 19 10.42 8.90 0.87
C ALA A 19 9.13 8.54 0.12
N TRP A 20 8.89 7.24 -0.08
CA TRP A 20 7.68 6.75 -0.73
C TRP A 20 6.41 7.10 0.06
N THR A 21 6.41 6.90 1.38
CA THR A 21 5.24 7.20 2.22
C THR A 21 4.87 8.69 2.15
N LYS A 22 5.87 9.58 2.11
CA LYS A 22 5.63 11.01 1.97
C LYS A 22 4.91 11.33 0.65
N LEU A 23 5.42 10.81 -0.47
CA LEU A 23 4.83 11.03 -1.78
C LEU A 23 3.41 10.47 -1.89
N MET A 24 3.17 9.28 -1.31
CA MET A 24 1.85 8.66 -1.32
C MET A 24 0.85 9.38 -0.43
N ALA A 25 1.27 9.87 0.73
CA ALA A 25 0.41 10.69 1.59
C ALA A 25 0.03 12.00 0.88
N GLU A 26 1.00 12.65 0.22
CA GLU A 26 0.73 13.83 -0.62
C GLU A 26 -0.28 13.50 -1.72
N ALA A 27 -0.03 12.42 -2.48
CA ALA A 27 -0.93 11.98 -3.54
C ALA A 27 -2.35 11.65 -3.03
N TRP A 28 -2.49 11.06 -1.85
CA TRP A 28 -3.78 10.80 -1.21
C TRP A 28 -4.53 12.10 -0.90
N TYR A 29 -3.87 13.06 -0.24
CA TYR A 29 -4.52 14.32 0.15
C TYR A 29 -4.81 15.25 -1.02
N THR A 30 -4.09 15.10 -2.13
CA THR A 30 -4.38 15.82 -3.37
C THR A 30 -5.25 15.01 -4.34
N SER A 31 -5.68 13.80 -3.96
CA SER A 31 -6.61 13.03 -4.78
C SER A 31 -8.01 13.64 -4.67
N ASP A 32 -8.81 13.51 -5.73
CA ASP A 32 -10.22 13.92 -5.72
C ASP A 32 -11.12 12.94 -4.95
N HIS A 33 -10.54 12.05 -4.12
CA HIS A 33 -11.34 11.12 -3.33
C HIS A 33 -12.16 11.86 -2.27
N PRO A 34 -13.49 11.63 -2.22
CA PRO A 34 -14.34 12.17 -1.18
C PRO A 34 -13.77 11.84 0.19
N HIS A 35 -13.78 12.81 1.11
CA HIS A 35 -13.37 12.61 2.52
C HIS A 35 -11.90 12.20 2.73
N ALA A 36 -11.02 12.31 1.73
CA ALA A 36 -9.59 11.99 1.90
C ALA A 36 -8.93 12.75 3.05
N THR A 37 -9.34 14.01 3.28
CA THR A 37 -8.87 14.87 4.38
C THR A 37 -9.38 14.47 5.76
N ASP A 38 -10.45 13.68 5.84
CA ASP A 38 -11.00 13.20 7.11
C ASP A 38 -10.10 12.11 7.70
N TYR A 39 -9.27 11.48 6.86
CA TYR A 39 -8.28 10.50 7.29
C TYR A 39 -7.02 11.18 7.83
N SER A 40 -6.76 11.06 9.13
CA SER A 40 -5.61 11.73 9.78
C SER A 40 -4.24 11.36 9.19
N ALA A 41 -3.35 12.35 9.08
CA ALA A 41 -2.00 12.17 8.52
C ALA A 41 -1.18 11.09 9.24
N ALA A 42 -1.33 10.98 10.56
CA ALA A 42 -0.64 9.94 11.32
C ALA A 42 -1.10 8.54 10.93
N ALA A 43 -2.41 8.34 10.71
CA ALA A 43 -2.97 7.06 10.31
C ALA A 43 -2.59 6.71 8.86
N VAL A 44 -2.75 7.65 7.92
CA VAL A 44 -2.31 7.47 6.51
C VAL A 44 -0.84 7.03 6.44
N VAL A 45 0.05 7.72 7.15
CA VAL A 45 1.47 7.36 7.21
C VAL A 45 1.68 6.00 7.84
N SER A 46 0.92 5.63 8.87
CA SER A 46 1.02 4.33 9.54
C SER A 46 0.64 3.19 8.59
N ASP A 47 -0.50 3.28 7.92
CA ASP A 47 -1.03 2.24 7.04
C ASP A 47 -0.17 2.07 5.79
N LEU A 48 0.27 3.17 5.18
CA LEU A 48 1.21 3.13 4.06
C LEU A 48 2.53 2.44 4.44
N ARG A 49 3.06 2.70 5.65
CA ARG A 49 4.27 2.02 6.12
C ARG A 49 4.04 0.51 6.31
N GLU A 50 2.88 0.11 6.81
CA GLU A 50 2.50 -1.30 6.91
C GLU A 50 2.50 -1.95 5.52
N VAL A 51 1.84 -1.33 4.54
CA VAL A 51 1.82 -1.79 3.14
C VAL A 51 3.23 -1.94 2.58
N TYR A 52 4.08 -0.92 2.74
CA TYR A 52 5.45 -0.95 2.21
C TYR A 52 6.24 -2.13 2.76
N PHE A 53 6.26 -2.32 4.08
CA PHE A 53 7.03 -3.41 4.68
C PHE A 53 6.43 -4.78 4.37
N LEU A 54 5.10 -4.89 4.23
CA LEU A 54 4.48 -6.13 3.81
C LEU A 54 4.86 -6.50 2.37
N CYS A 55 4.84 -5.53 1.44
CA CYS A 55 5.28 -5.76 0.06
C CYS A 55 6.74 -6.22 0.00
N GLN A 56 7.63 -5.57 0.77
CA GLN A 56 9.05 -5.97 0.86
C GLN A 56 9.20 -7.40 1.40
N ALA A 57 8.44 -7.78 2.44
CA ALA A 57 8.45 -9.13 2.98
C ALA A 57 7.97 -10.18 1.96
N HIS A 58 7.07 -9.79 1.07
CA HIS A 58 6.54 -10.61 -0.02
C HIS A 58 7.32 -10.48 -1.34
N LYS A 59 8.50 -9.85 -1.33
CA LYS A 59 9.37 -9.64 -2.51
C LYS A 59 8.72 -8.83 -3.63
N VAL A 60 7.68 -8.05 -3.32
CA VAL A 60 7.09 -7.06 -4.22
C VAL A 60 7.79 -5.73 -3.97
N SER A 61 8.79 -5.43 -4.81
CA SER A 61 9.59 -4.21 -4.69
C SER A 61 9.30 -3.17 -5.77
N ASP A 62 8.41 -3.48 -6.72
CA ASP A 62 7.97 -2.54 -7.74
C ASP A 62 7.14 -1.42 -7.11
N VAL A 63 7.54 -0.17 -7.36
CA VAL A 63 6.89 1.01 -6.77
C VAL A 63 5.45 1.15 -7.25
N GLY A 64 5.14 0.78 -8.49
CA GLY A 64 3.78 0.84 -9.03
C GLY A 64 2.83 -0.05 -8.22
N SER A 65 3.20 -1.32 -8.07
CA SER A 65 2.44 -2.33 -7.32
C SER A 65 2.24 -1.94 -5.85
N ILE A 66 3.29 -1.43 -5.19
CA ILE A 66 3.20 -0.96 -3.79
C ILE A 66 2.23 0.23 -3.69
N SER A 67 2.26 1.13 -4.68
CA SER A 67 1.41 2.34 -4.69
C SER A 67 -0.05 2.00 -4.93
N ILE A 68 -0.36 1.08 -5.84
CA ILE A 68 -1.73 0.58 -6.08
C ILE A 68 -2.30 0.00 -4.77
N LEU A 69 -1.61 -0.97 -4.16
CA LEU A 69 -2.07 -1.55 -2.90
C LEU A 69 -2.17 -0.50 -1.77
N GLY A 70 -1.27 0.49 -1.76
CA GLY A 70 -1.31 1.60 -0.83
C GLY A 70 -2.63 2.38 -0.94
N PHE A 71 -3.03 2.76 -2.15
CA PHE A 71 -4.31 3.44 -2.39
C PHE A 71 -5.51 2.57 -2.00
N ASP A 72 -5.50 1.29 -2.38
CA ASP A 72 -6.59 0.37 -2.04
C ASP A 72 -6.79 0.23 -0.52
N VAL A 73 -5.70 0.14 0.25
CA VAL A 73 -5.76 0.09 1.72
C VAL A 73 -6.29 1.38 2.31
N LEU A 74 -5.88 2.55 1.79
CA LEU A 74 -6.42 3.82 2.25
C LEU A 74 -7.91 3.95 1.95
N ARG A 75 -8.35 3.54 0.75
CA ARG A 75 -9.76 3.49 0.37
C ARG A 75 -10.57 2.55 1.27
N ALA A 76 -10.08 1.34 1.51
CA ALA A 76 -10.75 0.36 2.36
C ALA A 76 -10.91 0.86 3.81
N ASN A 77 -9.89 1.52 4.35
CA ASN A 77 -9.98 2.13 5.68
C ASN A 77 -10.98 3.28 5.73
N LEU A 78 -11.02 4.13 4.70
CA LEU A 78 -12.00 5.22 4.59
C LEU A 78 -13.44 4.68 4.52
N LEU A 79 -13.64 3.58 3.81
CA LEU A 79 -14.91 2.85 3.75
C LEU A 79 -15.22 2.02 5.01
N MET A 80 -14.38 2.14 6.05
CA MET A 80 -14.53 1.42 7.32
C MET A 80 -14.60 -0.11 7.15
N CYS A 81 -13.95 -0.66 6.12
CA CYS A 81 -13.85 -2.11 5.95
C CYS A 81 -13.26 -2.77 7.20
N SER A 82 -13.69 -4.00 7.49
CA SER A 82 -13.17 -4.70 8.66
C SER A 82 -11.67 -5.00 8.50
N ARG A 83 -10.93 -5.07 9.61
CA ARG A 83 -9.51 -5.45 9.56
C ARG A 83 -9.28 -6.80 8.89
N LYS A 84 -10.24 -7.73 8.99
CA LYS A 84 -10.17 -9.04 8.32
C LYS A 84 -10.20 -8.88 6.80
N ASP A 85 -11.06 -7.99 6.29
CA ASP A 85 -11.21 -7.76 4.85
C ASP A 85 -9.99 -7.06 4.29
N ILE A 86 -9.47 -6.04 4.98
CA ILE A 86 -8.23 -5.35 4.59
C ILE A 86 -7.06 -6.33 4.51
N ILE A 87 -6.90 -7.21 5.51
CA ILE A 87 -5.85 -8.25 5.48
C ILE A 87 -6.08 -9.23 4.33
N GLY A 88 -7.32 -9.63 4.07
CA GLY A 88 -7.68 -10.51 2.95
C GLY A 88 -7.32 -9.90 1.61
N MET A 89 -7.69 -8.63 1.41
CA MET A 89 -7.39 -7.81 0.24
C MET A 89 -5.88 -7.70 0.00
N MET A 90 -5.10 -7.34 1.03
CA MET A 90 -3.65 -7.26 0.93
C MET A 90 -3.02 -8.59 0.53
N LYS A 91 -3.47 -9.71 1.14
CA LYS A 91 -2.96 -11.05 0.80
C LYS A 91 -3.29 -11.43 -0.64
N TYR A 92 -4.52 -11.15 -1.08
CA TYR A 92 -4.98 -11.44 -2.43
C TYR A 92 -4.14 -10.66 -3.45
N PHE A 93 -3.98 -9.35 -3.25
CA PHE A 93 -3.12 -8.51 -4.11
C PHE A 93 -1.69 -9.06 -4.18
N LEU A 94 -1.05 -9.34 -3.05
CA LEU A 94 0.33 -9.79 -3.00
C LEU A 94 0.55 -11.16 -3.65
N MET A 95 -0.45 -12.06 -3.57
CA MET A 95 -0.42 -13.34 -4.28
C MET A 95 -0.38 -13.11 -5.80
N HIS A 96 -1.23 -12.22 -6.31
CA HIS A 96 -1.31 -11.93 -7.74
C HIS A 96 -0.17 -11.06 -8.26
N ALA A 97 0.35 -10.13 -7.45
CA ALA A 97 1.53 -9.34 -7.78
C ALA A 97 2.75 -10.24 -8.01
N ASN A 98 2.95 -11.26 -7.17
CA ASN A 98 4.01 -12.25 -7.35
C ASN A 98 3.82 -13.16 -8.58
N ALA A 99 2.59 -13.27 -9.07
CA ALA A 99 2.26 -13.97 -10.31
C ALA A 99 2.23 -13.05 -11.54
N ALA A 100 2.70 -11.79 -11.42
CA ALA A 100 2.65 -10.76 -12.46
C ALA A 100 1.23 -10.45 -13.00
N ASN A 101 0.22 -10.57 -12.14
CA ASN A 101 -1.20 -10.38 -12.46
C ASN A 101 -1.83 -9.26 -11.61
N VAL A 102 -1.12 -8.13 -11.45
CA VAL A 102 -1.55 -7.00 -10.61
C VAL A 102 -2.90 -6.45 -11.05
N ASP A 103 -3.10 -6.21 -12.34
CA ASP A 103 -4.33 -5.64 -12.90
C ASP A 103 -5.57 -6.47 -12.55
N TYR A 104 -5.44 -7.81 -12.58
CA TYR A 104 -6.53 -8.71 -12.21
C TYR A 104 -6.91 -8.57 -10.73
N ALA A 105 -5.90 -8.45 -9.86
CA ALA A 105 -6.16 -8.25 -8.45
C ALA A 105 -6.77 -6.88 -8.17
N GLN A 106 -6.26 -5.83 -8.80
CA GLN A 106 -6.78 -4.48 -8.67
C GLN A 106 -8.27 -4.42 -9.09
N ASN A 107 -8.63 -4.97 -10.26
CA ASN A 107 -10.02 -4.97 -10.71
C ASN A 107 -10.97 -5.66 -9.71
N TRP A 108 -10.55 -6.80 -9.12
CA TRP A 108 -11.36 -7.49 -8.12
C TRP A 108 -11.52 -6.65 -6.85
N ILE A 109 -10.46 -5.98 -6.40
CA ILE A 109 -10.48 -5.11 -5.22
C ILE A 109 -11.35 -3.89 -5.45
N GLU A 110 -11.26 -3.28 -6.63
CA GLU A 110 -12.11 -2.15 -7.01
C GLU A 110 -13.59 -2.52 -6.95
N ILE A 111 -13.99 -3.66 -7.55
CA ILE A 111 -15.35 -4.19 -7.48
C ILE A 111 -15.77 -4.43 -6.02
N TYR A 112 -14.91 -5.06 -5.22
CA TYR A 112 -15.20 -5.31 -3.81
C TYR A 112 -15.44 -4.02 -3.03
N LEU A 113 -14.61 -2.99 -3.23
CA LEU A 113 -14.76 -1.72 -2.53
C LEU A 113 -16.00 -0.94 -2.99
N GLU A 114 -16.42 -1.08 -4.25
CA GLU A 114 -17.68 -0.51 -4.75
C GLU A 114 -18.90 -1.17 -4.12
N GLU A 115 -18.85 -2.46 -3.81
CA GLU A 115 -19.96 -3.19 -3.17
C GLU A 115 -20.11 -2.89 -1.67
N VAL A 116 -19.05 -2.39 -1.02
CA VAL A 116 -19.02 -2.10 0.42
C VAL A 116 -19.31 -0.63 0.73
N ALA A 117 -19.13 0.27 -0.25
CA ALA A 117 -19.41 1.70 -0.13
C ALA A 117 -20.91 2.03 -0.10
#